data_AF-A0A9D9XQ93-F1
#
_entry.id   AF-A0A9D9XQ93-F1
#
_cell.length_a   1.000
_cell.length_b   1.000
_cell.length_c   1.000
_cell.angle_alpha   90.00
_cell.angle_beta   90.00
_cell.angle_gamma   90.00
#
_symmetry.space_group_name_H-M   'P 1'
#
loop_
_entity.id
_entity.type
_entity.pdbx_description
1 polymer ?
#
loop_
_entity_poly.entity_id
_entity_poly.type
_entity_poly.pdbx_seq_one_letter_code
_entity_poly.pdbx_strand_id
1 'polypeptide(L)'
;ISAFINMLAEISRNHGINKVDFYYSVLRAYQEMNDNYFDILEKSVENFRKIFEINKITSPNATLLEDILTNFYSIKTKHFPEQHHEIDNLIAGFSAKNKTLFINPKATEEEKAFVFAREIAFLFLQLKERSFSEPALEVKSFNQILNDYKASYWAAALLINKDILTDRLTYFFASPRWDSHTLLTIMQLFKASPEVFFNRMSGLMTNHFKVNNFLLMVISKNIDLPIYELTKELQFSYLPTTNETKQMEHYCRRWVSLKILDQPISFFQNKNTPICHAQVSIYENLNKNYLMFSMTNFSEINNLKHTSSSIGFEIDDNLKTVINFLNDPLLKTVQVNQTCERCNITDCNERVVPASTLNKNEVIKRKIQVLKSIIE
;
A
#
# COMPACT_ATOMS: atom_id res chain seq x y z
N ILE A 1 -21.88 15.92 -4.04
CA ILE A 1 -21.26 14.72 -3.41
C ILE A 1 -20.25 15.11 -2.34
N SER A 2 -19.20 15.88 -2.62
CA SER A 2 -18.19 16.24 -1.59
C SER A 2 -18.76 17.01 -0.39
N ALA A 3 -19.63 18.01 -0.61
CA ALA A 3 -20.27 18.74 0.50
C ALA A 3 -21.10 17.81 1.42
N PHE A 4 -21.75 16.81 0.84
CA PHE A 4 -22.51 15.79 1.57
C PHE A 4 -21.60 14.86 2.37
N ILE A 5 -20.49 14.39 1.79
CA ILE A 5 -19.49 13.54 2.50
C ILE A 5 -18.84 14.33 3.64
N ASN A 6 -18.46 15.59 3.41
CA ASN A 6 -17.88 16.44 4.45
C ASN A 6 -18.90 16.69 5.59
N MET A 7 -20.18 16.86 5.27
CA MET A 7 -21.25 16.97 6.27
C MET A 7 -21.41 15.67 7.07
N LEU A 8 -21.45 14.50 6.41
CA LEU A 8 -21.51 13.20 7.10
C LEU A 8 -20.29 12.98 7.99
N ALA A 9 -19.10 13.42 7.57
CA ALA A 9 -17.89 13.35 8.38
C ALA A 9 -18.02 14.21 9.65
N GLU A 10 -18.61 15.41 9.53
CA GLU A 10 -18.86 16.30 10.67
C GLU A 10 -19.89 15.72 11.64
N ILE A 11 -20.94 15.06 11.14
CA ILE A 11 -21.91 14.32 11.95
C ILE A 11 -21.24 13.12 12.64
N SER A 12 -20.43 12.36 11.91
CA SER A 12 -19.71 11.19 12.43
C SER A 12 -18.74 11.56 13.56
N ARG A 13 -18.15 12.76 13.50
CA ARG A 13 -17.33 13.32 14.58
C ARG A 13 -18.11 13.49 15.88
N ASN A 14 -19.38 13.90 15.82
CA ASN A 14 -20.24 13.99 17.00
C ASN A 14 -20.54 12.62 17.62
N HIS A 15 -20.30 11.53 16.89
CA HIS A 15 -20.41 10.15 17.35
C HIS A 15 -19.05 9.50 17.66
N GLY A 16 -17.98 10.30 17.80
CA GLY A 16 -16.65 9.82 18.20
C GLY A 16 -15.81 9.21 17.08
N ILE A 17 -16.25 9.30 15.82
CA ILE A 17 -15.46 8.85 14.66
C ILE A 17 -14.50 9.96 14.24
N ASN A 18 -13.21 9.63 14.10
CA ASN A 18 -12.23 10.58 13.60
C ASN A 18 -12.56 10.93 12.12
N LYS A 19 -12.57 12.23 11.81
CA LYS A 19 -12.91 12.76 10.49
C LYS A 19 -12.02 12.21 9.37
N VAL A 20 -10.72 12.04 9.64
CA VAL A 20 -9.75 11.50 8.68
C VAL A 20 -10.01 10.03 8.40
N ASP A 21 -10.30 9.23 9.45
CA ASP A 21 -10.67 7.82 9.28
C ASP A 21 -11.94 7.65 8.44
N PHE A 22 -12.93 8.51 8.67
CA PHE A 22 -14.15 8.53 7.88
C PHE A 22 -13.84 8.79 6.41
N TYR A 23 -13.01 9.81 6.10
CA TYR A 23 -12.63 10.09 4.72
C TYR A 23 -11.92 8.91 4.05
N TYR A 24 -10.97 8.26 4.73
CA TYR A 24 -10.30 7.06 4.19
C TYR A 24 -11.27 5.88 4.01
N SER A 25 -12.26 5.74 4.88
CA SER A 25 -13.30 4.70 4.74
C SER A 25 -14.16 4.95 3.49
N VAL A 26 -14.54 6.21 3.23
CA VAL A 26 -15.28 6.57 2.01
C VAL A 26 -14.40 6.42 0.76
N LEU A 27 -13.11 6.75 0.84
CA LEU A 27 -12.18 6.53 -0.27
C LEU A 27 -12.05 5.03 -0.58
N ARG A 28 -11.94 4.18 0.43
CA ARG A 28 -11.91 2.72 0.27
C ARG A 28 -13.18 2.21 -0.43
N ALA A 29 -14.35 2.65 0.01
CA ALA A 29 -15.62 2.31 -0.66
C ALA A 29 -15.65 2.77 -2.12
N TYR A 30 -15.14 3.97 -2.41
CA TYR A 30 -14.99 4.45 -3.80
C TYR A 30 -14.05 3.56 -4.61
N GLN A 31 -12.95 3.10 -4.02
CA GLN A 31 -12.03 2.17 -4.70
C GLN A 31 -12.68 0.81 -4.95
N GLU A 32 -13.38 0.25 -3.97
CA GLU A 32 -14.11 -1.03 -4.08
C GLU A 32 -15.17 -0.99 -5.17
N MET A 33 -15.97 0.09 -5.23
CA MET A 33 -16.99 0.28 -6.26
C MET A 33 -16.45 0.31 -7.69
N ASN A 34 -15.14 0.53 -7.86
CA ASN A 34 -14.46 0.56 -9.15
C ASN A 34 -13.48 -0.62 -9.32
N ASP A 35 -13.57 -1.66 -8.48
CA ASP A 35 -12.65 -2.80 -8.49
C ASP A 35 -11.16 -2.37 -8.46
N ASN A 36 -10.86 -1.25 -7.79
CA ASN A 36 -9.53 -0.61 -7.77
C ASN A 36 -8.92 -0.33 -9.17
N TYR A 37 -9.74 -0.22 -10.21
CA TYR A 37 -9.31 0.04 -11.58
C TYR A 37 -10.10 1.20 -12.20
N PHE A 38 -9.40 2.18 -12.79
CA PHE A 38 -10.00 3.44 -13.21
C PHE A 38 -9.73 3.70 -14.70
N ASP A 39 -10.60 3.18 -15.58
CA ASP A 39 -10.49 3.30 -17.03
C ASP A 39 -10.24 4.73 -17.53
N ILE A 40 -10.89 5.72 -16.91
CA ILE A 40 -10.73 7.13 -17.29
C ILE A 40 -9.31 7.62 -17.02
N LEU A 41 -8.71 7.23 -15.88
CA LEU A 41 -7.34 7.60 -15.55
C LEU A 41 -6.34 6.85 -16.44
N GLU A 42 -6.61 5.59 -16.76
CA GLU A 42 -5.76 4.78 -17.66
C GLU A 42 -5.72 5.37 -19.07
N LYS A 43 -6.88 5.71 -19.63
CA LYS A 43 -6.97 6.40 -20.93
C LYS A 43 -6.30 7.77 -20.90
N SER A 44 -6.37 8.47 -19.76
CA SER A 44 -5.67 9.74 -19.57
C SER A 44 -4.14 9.56 -19.61
N VAL A 45 -3.60 8.52 -18.97
CA VAL A 45 -2.18 8.15 -19.05
C VAL A 45 -1.79 7.81 -20.48
N GLU A 46 -2.58 6.99 -21.18
CA GLU A 46 -2.32 6.66 -22.59
C GLU A 46 -2.27 7.92 -23.47
N ASN A 47 -3.18 8.87 -23.25
CA ASN A 47 -3.19 10.13 -23.97
C ASN A 47 -1.94 10.96 -23.65
N PHE A 48 -1.54 11.06 -22.38
CA PHE A 48 -0.33 11.74 -21.98
C PHE A 48 0.92 11.12 -22.63
N ARG A 49 1.04 9.79 -22.62
CA ARG A 49 2.15 9.09 -23.28
C ARG A 49 2.20 9.37 -24.78
N LYS A 50 1.05 9.51 -25.44
CA LYS A 50 1.00 9.89 -26.87
C LYS A 50 1.45 11.33 -27.09
N ILE A 51 0.99 12.27 -26.28
CA ILE A 51 1.34 13.71 -26.39
C ILE A 51 2.85 13.94 -26.23
N PHE A 52 3.47 13.24 -25.28
CA PHE A 52 4.90 13.37 -24.98
C PHE A 52 5.77 12.30 -25.62
N GLU A 53 5.23 11.54 -26.58
CA GLU A 53 5.92 10.49 -27.33
C GLU A 53 6.67 9.48 -26.43
N ILE A 54 6.14 9.20 -25.24
CA ILE A 54 6.73 8.28 -24.27
C ILE A 54 6.55 6.86 -24.82
N ASN A 55 7.65 6.27 -25.27
CA ASN A 55 7.69 4.92 -25.84
C ASN A 55 6.92 3.93 -24.95
N LYS A 56 6.08 3.09 -25.56
CA LYS A 56 5.25 2.10 -24.88
C LYS A 56 6.06 1.15 -23.99
N ILE A 57 7.31 0.85 -24.36
CA ILE A 57 8.14 -0.20 -23.74
C ILE A 57 8.92 0.32 -22.52
N THR A 58 9.10 1.63 -22.39
CA THR A 58 9.94 2.22 -21.34
C THR A 58 9.11 2.96 -20.30
N SER A 59 9.51 2.84 -19.04
CA SER A 59 9.07 3.74 -17.98
C SER A 59 9.76 5.10 -18.15
N PRO A 60 9.03 6.23 -18.11
CA PRO A 60 9.67 7.53 -18.13
C PRO A 60 10.52 7.70 -16.85
N ASN A 61 11.75 8.15 -17.02
CA ASN A 61 12.67 8.37 -15.89
C ASN A 61 12.45 9.76 -15.27
N ALA A 62 13.09 10.01 -14.11
CA ALA A 62 12.98 11.27 -13.40
C ALA A 62 13.37 12.47 -14.28
N THR A 63 14.46 12.37 -15.03
CA THR A 63 14.93 13.44 -15.94
C THR A 63 13.88 13.85 -16.96
N LEU A 64 13.27 12.89 -17.67
CA LEU A 64 12.23 13.20 -18.66
C LEU A 64 11.01 13.87 -18.01
N LEU A 65 10.60 13.41 -16.83
CA LEU A 65 9.45 13.98 -16.13
C LEU A 65 9.75 15.38 -15.58
N GLU A 66 10.98 15.62 -15.12
CA GLU A 66 11.48 16.94 -14.72
C GLU A 66 11.53 17.92 -15.91
N ASP A 67 11.99 17.46 -17.07
CA ASP A 67 11.98 18.25 -18.31
C ASP A 67 10.55 18.61 -18.73
N ILE A 68 9.60 17.68 -18.60
CA ILE A 68 8.19 17.95 -18.88
C ILE A 68 7.63 19.01 -17.91
N LEU A 69 7.89 18.87 -16.60
CA LEU A 69 7.48 19.84 -15.59
C LEU A 69 8.04 21.24 -15.89
N THR A 70 9.32 21.31 -16.23
CA THR A 70 10.03 22.58 -16.47
C THR A 70 9.56 23.23 -17.77
N ASN A 71 9.57 22.49 -18.88
CA ASN A 71 9.39 23.05 -20.22
C ASN A 71 7.90 23.27 -20.58
N PHE A 72 7.00 22.39 -20.11
CA PHE A 72 5.58 22.47 -20.47
C PHE A 72 4.71 23.08 -19.37
N TYR A 73 5.06 22.87 -18.10
CA TYR A 73 4.27 23.38 -16.98
C TYR A 73 4.92 24.58 -16.27
N SER A 74 6.15 24.96 -16.64
CA SER A 74 6.91 26.03 -15.98
C SER A 74 7.08 25.82 -14.46
N ILE A 75 7.13 24.56 -14.03
CA ILE A 75 7.44 24.18 -12.64
C ILE A 75 8.94 23.96 -12.53
N LYS A 76 9.59 24.68 -11.62
CA LYS A 76 11.01 24.52 -11.33
C LYS A 76 11.21 23.47 -10.25
N THR A 77 12.23 22.65 -10.38
CA THR A 77 12.69 21.74 -9.33
C THR A 77 13.83 22.37 -8.54
N LYS A 78 13.84 22.16 -7.22
CA LYS A 78 14.92 22.58 -6.32
C LYS A 78 15.10 21.57 -5.20
N HIS A 79 16.24 21.60 -4.53
CA HIS A 79 16.39 20.89 -3.27
C HIS A 79 15.77 21.66 -2.10
N PHE A 80 15.33 20.93 -1.08
CA PHE A 80 14.99 21.55 0.21
C PHE A 80 16.20 22.32 0.77
N PRO A 81 15.98 23.47 1.43
CA PRO A 81 17.05 24.17 2.13
C PRO A 81 17.62 23.29 3.27
N GLU A 82 18.94 23.22 3.39
CA GLU A 82 19.64 22.34 4.36
C GLU A 82 19.41 22.71 5.84
N GLN A 83 18.78 23.85 6.13
CA GLN A 83 18.70 24.43 7.47
C GLN A 83 17.47 23.98 8.29
N HIS A 84 16.60 23.14 7.72
CA HIS A 84 15.31 22.80 8.32
C HIS A 84 15.16 21.28 8.51
N HIS A 85 15.57 20.79 9.67
CA HIS A 85 15.52 19.36 9.99
C HIS A 85 14.10 18.81 10.17
N GLU A 86 13.12 19.69 10.42
CA GLU A 86 11.71 19.32 10.62
C GLU A 86 11.06 18.74 9.37
N ILE A 87 11.67 18.94 8.20
CA ILE A 87 11.20 18.45 6.90
C ILE A 87 12.12 17.37 6.30
N ASP A 88 13.11 16.89 7.06
CA ASP A 88 14.06 15.85 6.59
C ASP A 88 13.36 14.55 6.22
N ASN A 89 12.16 14.30 6.75
CA ASN A 89 11.33 13.13 6.48
C ASN A 89 10.42 13.27 5.25
N LEU A 90 10.36 14.45 4.63
CA LEU A 90 9.60 14.68 3.40
C LEU A 90 10.43 14.28 2.19
N ILE A 91 9.81 13.59 1.24
CA ILE A 91 10.36 13.34 -0.09
C ILE A 91 10.26 14.61 -0.93
N ALA A 92 9.13 15.32 -0.85
CA ALA A 92 8.88 16.49 -1.67
C ALA A 92 7.91 17.50 -1.04
N GLY A 93 7.98 18.74 -1.53
CA GLY A 93 7.10 19.84 -1.15
C GLY A 93 6.85 20.79 -2.32
N PHE A 94 5.60 21.20 -2.54
CA PHE A 94 5.23 22.06 -3.66
C PHE A 94 4.81 23.45 -3.19
N SER A 95 5.43 24.47 -3.78
CA SER A 95 5.05 25.87 -3.61
C SER A 95 4.29 26.37 -4.84
N ALA A 96 2.96 26.47 -4.74
CA ALA A 96 2.11 27.00 -5.81
C ALA A 96 2.44 28.46 -6.16
N LYS A 97 2.74 29.28 -5.14
CA LYS A 97 3.10 30.69 -5.31
C LYS A 97 4.33 30.87 -6.20
N ASN A 98 5.35 30.04 -5.97
CA ASN A 98 6.63 30.15 -6.65
C ASN A 98 6.74 29.22 -7.87
N LYS A 99 5.75 28.35 -8.09
CA LYS A 99 5.79 27.25 -9.07
C LYS A 99 7.07 26.42 -8.92
N THR A 100 7.38 26.05 -7.68
CA THR A 100 8.60 25.31 -7.34
C THR A 100 8.23 24.01 -6.64
N LEU A 101 8.77 22.91 -7.14
CA LEU A 101 8.75 21.61 -6.50
C LEU A 101 10.10 21.37 -5.82
N PHE A 102 10.07 21.31 -4.49
CA PHE A 102 11.22 21.00 -3.65
C PHE A 102 11.33 19.49 -3.49
N ILE A 103 12.55 18.96 -3.62
CA ILE A 103 12.87 17.54 -3.57
C ILE A 103 13.95 17.30 -2.52
N ASN A 104 13.78 16.26 -1.72
CA ASN A 104 14.80 15.84 -0.77
C ASN A 104 16.08 15.41 -1.51
N PRO A 105 17.26 15.94 -1.14
CA PRO A 105 18.53 15.52 -1.75
C PRO A 105 18.79 14.01 -1.67
N LYS A 106 18.24 13.34 -0.65
CA LYS A 106 18.36 11.89 -0.42
C LYS A 106 17.30 11.07 -1.16
N ALA A 107 16.42 11.70 -1.94
CA ALA A 107 15.43 10.97 -2.72
C ALA A 107 16.12 10.15 -3.81
N THR A 108 15.72 8.88 -3.89
CA THR A 108 16.11 7.96 -4.96
C THR A 108 15.55 8.40 -6.31
N GLU A 109 16.08 7.87 -7.41
CA GLU A 109 15.56 8.17 -8.75
C GLU A 109 14.11 7.69 -8.92
N GLU A 110 13.75 6.58 -8.28
CA GLU A 110 12.39 6.04 -8.24
C GLU A 110 11.42 6.97 -7.49
N GLU A 111 11.83 7.49 -6.32
CA GLU A 111 11.04 8.46 -5.55
C GLU A 111 10.85 9.77 -6.31
N LYS A 112 11.91 10.29 -6.95
CA LYS A 112 11.84 11.48 -7.81
C LYS A 112 10.87 11.27 -8.98
N ALA A 113 11.00 10.15 -9.70
CA ALA A 113 10.13 9.85 -10.82
C ALA A 113 8.66 9.78 -10.40
N PHE A 114 8.36 9.16 -9.24
CA PHE A 114 7.00 9.12 -8.71
C PHE A 114 6.47 10.50 -8.34
N VAL A 115 7.25 11.31 -7.62
CA VAL A 115 6.86 12.67 -7.24
C VAL A 115 6.60 13.54 -8.46
N PHE A 116 7.48 13.49 -9.46
CA PHE A 116 7.33 14.26 -10.69
C PHE A 116 6.09 13.81 -11.48
N ALA A 117 5.90 12.50 -11.64
CA ALA A 117 4.71 11.96 -12.29
C ALA A 117 3.42 12.37 -11.55
N ARG A 118 3.44 12.42 -10.22
CA ARG A 118 2.28 12.85 -9.42
C ARG A 118 2.00 14.34 -9.58
N GLU A 119 3.02 15.18 -9.59
CA GLU A 119 2.85 16.62 -9.82
C GLU A 119 2.28 16.86 -11.23
N ILE A 120 2.80 16.17 -12.24
CA ILE A 120 2.23 16.17 -13.59
C ILE A 120 0.78 15.72 -13.57
N ALA A 121 0.43 14.66 -12.84
CA ALA A 121 -0.94 14.17 -12.76
C ALA A 121 -1.91 15.24 -12.27
N PHE A 122 -1.56 15.95 -11.20
CA PHE A 122 -2.40 17.04 -10.71
C PHE A 122 -2.59 18.16 -11.74
N LEU A 123 -1.54 18.51 -12.49
CA LEU A 123 -1.58 19.55 -13.51
C LEU A 123 -2.40 19.11 -14.74
N PHE A 124 -2.12 17.91 -15.25
CA PHE A 124 -2.75 17.34 -16.44
C PHE A 124 -4.23 17.04 -16.23
N LEU A 125 -4.59 16.51 -15.05
CA LEU A 125 -5.97 16.24 -14.64
C LEU A 125 -6.68 17.47 -14.04
N GLN A 126 -5.98 18.59 -13.88
CA GLN A 126 -6.49 19.85 -13.31
C GLN A 126 -7.07 19.70 -11.90
N LEU A 127 -6.43 18.88 -11.07
CA LEU A 127 -6.84 18.60 -9.69
C LEU A 127 -6.33 19.70 -8.75
N LYS A 128 -7.26 20.49 -8.20
CA LYS A 128 -6.93 21.71 -7.43
C LYS A 128 -6.83 21.48 -5.92
N GLU A 129 -7.79 20.78 -5.32
CA GLU A 129 -7.73 20.41 -3.90
C GLU A 129 -6.77 19.24 -3.74
N ARG A 130 -5.55 19.47 -3.25
CA ARG A 130 -4.48 18.46 -3.19
C ARG A 130 -3.52 18.73 -2.05
N SER A 131 -2.72 17.72 -1.70
CA SER A 131 -1.60 17.86 -0.77
C SER A 131 -0.42 18.59 -1.42
N PHE A 132 0.30 19.37 -0.60
CA PHE A 132 1.48 20.15 -1.01
C PHE A 132 2.79 19.53 -0.54
N SER A 133 2.76 18.32 0.02
CA SER A 133 3.92 17.59 0.49
C SER A 133 3.79 16.11 0.14
N GLU A 134 4.92 15.40 0.12
CA GLU A 134 4.96 13.95 0.10
C GLU A 134 5.86 13.40 1.21
N PRO A 135 5.33 12.62 2.16
CA PRO A 135 3.90 12.30 2.36
C PRO A 135 3.05 13.53 2.71
N ALA A 136 1.72 13.40 2.60
CA ALA A 136 0.79 14.46 3.00
C ALA A 136 0.87 14.72 4.52
N LEU A 137 1.14 15.97 4.92
CA LEU A 137 1.22 16.35 6.33
C LEU A 137 -0.15 16.48 7.00
N GLU A 138 -1.20 16.78 6.24
CA GLU A 138 -2.54 17.03 6.77
C GLU A 138 -3.64 16.66 5.76
N VAL A 139 -4.78 16.23 6.29
CA VAL A 139 -5.99 15.91 5.52
C VAL A 139 -7.10 16.91 5.88
N LYS A 140 -7.46 17.78 4.93
CA LYS A 140 -8.44 18.86 5.09
C LYS A 140 -9.84 18.48 4.62
N SER A 141 -9.95 17.75 3.51
CA SER A 141 -11.22 17.42 2.88
C SER A 141 -11.19 16.03 2.24
N PHE A 142 -12.38 15.46 2.00
CA PHE A 142 -12.49 14.25 1.17
C PHE A 142 -11.96 14.48 -0.25
N ASN A 143 -12.20 15.65 -0.82
CA ASN A 143 -11.72 16.00 -2.17
C ASN A 143 -10.19 15.98 -2.26
N GLN A 144 -9.49 16.48 -1.23
CA GLN A 144 -8.03 16.43 -1.16
C GLN A 144 -7.55 14.98 -1.26
N ILE A 145 -8.04 14.08 -0.41
CA ILE A 145 -7.57 12.69 -0.41
C ILE A 145 -7.95 11.96 -1.71
N LEU A 146 -9.12 12.27 -2.29
CA LEU A 146 -9.58 11.66 -3.54
C LEU A 146 -8.68 12.11 -4.70
N ASN A 147 -8.31 13.38 -4.74
CA ASN A 147 -7.44 13.92 -5.77
C ASN A 147 -6.00 13.42 -5.60
N ASP A 148 -5.49 13.34 -4.36
CA ASP A 148 -4.18 12.76 -4.07
C ASP A 148 -4.13 11.29 -4.48
N TYR A 149 -5.20 10.54 -4.23
CA TYR A 149 -5.36 9.17 -4.70
C TYR A 149 -5.35 9.09 -6.24
N LYS A 150 -6.18 9.88 -6.93
CA LYS A 150 -6.23 9.90 -8.40
C LYS A 150 -4.88 10.24 -9.02
N ALA A 151 -4.18 11.22 -8.46
CA ALA A 151 -2.85 11.62 -8.91
C ALA A 151 -1.82 10.50 -8.68
N SER A 152 -1.87 9.82 -7.53
CA SER A 152 -0.99 8.69 -7.21
C SER A 152 -1.26 7.47 -8.10
N TYR A 153 -2.52 7.15 -8.36
CA TYR A 153 -2.92 6.10 -9.30
C TYR A 153 -2.41 6.41 -10.71
N TRP A 154 -2.65 7.63 -11.19
CA TRP A 154 -2.22 8.09 -12.51
C TRP A 154 -0.70 8.04 -12.64
N ALA A 155 0.03 8.49 -11.62
CA ALA A 155 1.50 8.42 -11.60
C ALA A 155 2.01 6.98 -11.69
N ALA A 156 1.45 6.08 -10.88
CA ALA A 156 1.78 4.66 -10.93
C ALA A 156 1.48 4.04 -12.31
N ALA A 157 0.36 4.39 -12.92
CA ALA A 157 -0.02 3.93 -14.25
C ALA A 157 0.88 4.49 -15.37
N LEU A 158 1.36 5.74 -15.22
CA LEU A 158 2.34 6.33 -16.14
C LEU A 158 3.70 5.62 -16.04
N LEU A 159 4.18 5.37 -14.82
CA LEU A 159 5.47 4.73 -14.58
C LEU A 159 5.44 3.25 -14.96
N ILE A 160 4.35 2.54 -14.63
CA ILE A 160 4.23 1.10 -14.81
C ILE A 160 3.20 0.81 -15.89
N ASN A 161 3.69 0.60 -17.11
CA ASN A 161 2.86 0.32 -18.27
C ASN A 161 2.01 -0.95 -18.03
N LYS A 162 0.70 -0.81 -18.29
CA LYS A 162 -0.29 -1.87 -18.08
C LYS A 162 0.07 -3.15 -18.85
N ASP A 163 0.24 -3.03 -20.16
CA ASP A 163 0.38 -4.18 -21.05
C ASP A 163 1.63 -4.99 -20.71
N ILE A 164 2.76 -4.30 -20.49
CA ILE A 164 4.01 -4.95 -20.09
C ILE A 164 3.86 -5.66 -18.74
N LEU A 165 3.29 -4.99 -17.73
CA LEU A 165 3.16 -5.60 -16.41
C LEU A 165 2.22 -6.81 -16.46
N THR A 166 1.09 -6.69 -17.17
CA THR A 166 0.15 -7.79 -17.38
C THR A 166 0.81 -8.98 -18.05
N ASP A 167 1.57 -8.78 -19.12
CA ASP A 167 2.28 -9.87 -19.81
C ASP A 167 3.30 -10.55 -18.90
N ARG A 168 4.07 -9.77 -18.14
CA ARG A 168 5.07 -10.27 -17.20
C ARG A 168 4.45 -11.05 -16.05
N LEU A 169 3.33 -10.55 -15.49
CA LEU A 169 2.58 -11.23 -14.44
C LEU A 169 1.95 -12.52 -14.96
N THR A 170 1.43 -12.52 -16.20
CA THR A 170 0.87 -13.74 -16.82
C THR A 170 1.91 -14.85 -16.90
N TYR A 171 3.12 -14.54 -17.37
CA TYR A 171 4.22 -15.51 -17.40
C TYR A 171 4.64 -15.95 -15.98
N PHE A 172 4.74 -14.99 -15.07
CA PHE A 172 5.09 -15.27 -13.68
C PHE A 172 4.10 -16.23 -13.01
N PHE A 173 2.80 -15.99 -13.12
CA PHE A 173 1.78 -16.84 -12.51
C PHE A 173 1.62 -18.20 -13.19
N ALA A 174 1.91 -18.28 -14.49
CA ALA A 174 1.94 -19.55 -15.21
C ALA A 174 3.12 -20.46 -14.82
N SER A 175 4.13 -19.92 -14.12
CA SER A 175 5.31 -20.69 -13.70
C SER A 175 4.93 -21.81 -12.72
N PRO A 176 5.53 -23.01 -12.84
CA PRO A 176 5.18 -24.14 -11.98
C PRO A 176 5.72 -24.00 -10.56
N ARG A 177 6.63 -23.05 -10.33
CA ARG A 177 7.31 -22.83 -9.05
C ARG A 177 7.36 -21.35 -8.69
N TRP A 178 7.28 -21.06 -7.40
CA TRP A 178 7.45 -19.73 -6.84
C TRP A 178 8.93 -19.33 -6.93
N ASP A 179 9.17 -18.14 -7.48
CA ASP A 179 10.50 -17.52 -7.53
C ASP A 179 10.43 -16.03 -7.16
N SER A 180 11.03 -15.69 -6.03
CA SER A 180 11.09 -14.31 -5.54
C SER A 180 11.93 -13.40 -6.44
N HIS A 181 12.98 -13.94 -7.09
CA HIS A 181 13.85 -13.17 -7.96
C HIS A 181 13.12 -12.71 -9.21
N THR A 182 12.29 -13.58 -9.82
CA THR A 182 11.47 -13.20 -10.98
C THR A 182 10.53 -12.04 -10.64
N LEU A 183 9.80 -12.09 -9.53
CA LEU A 183 8.88 -11.00 -9.17
C LEU A 183 9.63 -9.68 -8.91
N LEU A 184 10.80 -9.73 -8.27
CA LEU A 184 11.67 -8.56 -8.08
C LEU A 184 12.17 -8.00 -9.42
N THR A 185 12.57 -8.85 -10.35
CA THR A 185 13.06 -8.44 -11.67
C THR A 185 11.95 -7.75 -12.47
N ILE A 186 10.71 -8.23 -12.38
CA ILE A 186 9.54 -7.59 -13.00
C ILE A 186 9.33 -6.20 -12.43
N MET A 187 9.41 -6.02 -11.11
CA MET A 187 9.30 -4.69 -10.49
C MET A 187 10.44 -3.76 -10.95
N GLN A 188 11.68 -4.24 -10.96
CA GLN A 188 12.86 -3.47 -11.33
C GLN A 188 12.83 -2.98 -12.78
N LEU A 189 12.15 -3.70 -13.68
CA LEU A 189 11.93 -3.26 -15.07
C LEU A 189 11.34 -1.84 -15.15
N PHE A 190 10.49 -1.48 -14.18
CA PHE A 190 9.79 -0.21 -14.17
C PHE A 190 10.47 0.86 -13.31
N LYS A 191 11.58 0.52 -12.62
CA LYS A 191 12.22 1.41 -11.63
C LYS A 191 11.19 2.01 -10.68
N ALA A 192 10.39 1.14 -10.07
CA ALA A 192 9.35 1.52 -9.13
C ALA A 192 9.68 0.98 -7.74
N SER A 193 9.25 1.71 -6.70
CA SER A 193 9.30 1.20 -5.34
C SER A 193 8.31 0.03 -5.17
N PRO A 194 8.53 -0.86 -4.17
CA PRO A 194 7.60 -1.94 -3.86
C PRO A 194 6.16 -1.47 -3.63
N GLU A 195 5.98 -0.32 -2.99
CA GLU A 195 4.65 0.23 -2.74
C GLU A 195 3.95 0.60 -4.05
N VAL A 196 4.62 1.35 -4.93
CA VAL A 196 4.04 1.76 -6.23
C VAL A 196 3.73 0.54 -7.08
N PHE A 197 4.63 -0.45 -7.09
CA PHE A 197 4.46 -1.71 -7.81
C PHE A 197 3.25 -2.50 -7.33
N PHE A 198 3.11 -2.73 -6.01
CA PHE A 198 1.96 -3.48 -5.49
C PHE A 198 0.64 -2.72 -5.62
N ASN A 199 0.64 -1.38 -5.49
CA ASN A 199 -0.54 -0.59 -5.78
C ASN A 199 -0.96 -0.75 -7.25
N ARG A 200 -0.02 -0.68 -8.20
CA ARG A 200 -0.32 -0.91 -9.62
C ARG A 200 -0.85 -2.32 -9.86
N MET A 201 -0.15 -3.32 -9.32
CA MET A 201 -0.48 -4.74 -9.46
C MET A 201 -1.92 -5.00 -9.00
N SER A 202 -2.35 -4.44 -7.87
CA SER A 202 -3.70 -4.67 -7.34
C SER A 202 -4.82 -4.35 -8.33
N GLY A 203 -4.76 -3.21 -9.01
CA GLY A 203 -5.77 -2.86 -10.03
C GLY A 203 -5.67 -3.69 -11.32
N LEU A 204 -4.49 -4.19 -11.67
CA LEU A 204 -4.35 -5.10 -12.82
C LEU A 204 -4.84 -6.52 -12.48
N MET A 205 -4.68 -6.95 -11.24
CA MET A 205 -5.19 -8.23 -10.75
C MET A 205 -6.71 -8.29 -10.77
N THR A 206 -7.39 -7.23 -10.35
CA THR A 206 -8.85 -7.13 -10.44
C THR A 206 -9.32 -7.04 -11.90
N ASN A 207 -8.75 -6.13 -12.69
CA ASN A 207 -9.24 -5.90 -14.04
C ASN A 207 -8.90 -7.03 -15.02
N HIS A 208 -7.64 -7.48 -15.07
CA HIS A 208 -7.18 -8.46 -16.06
C HIS A 208 -7.40 -9.90 -15.59
N PHE A 209 -6.99 -10.22 -14.36
CA PHE A 209 -7.03 -11.60 -13.83
C PHE A 209 -8.33 -11.91 -13.07
N LYS A 210 -9.24 -10.94 -12.92
CA LYS A 210 -10.52 -11.06 -12.20
C LYS A 210 -10.37 -11.49 -10.74
N VAL A 211 -9.23 -11.18 -10.13
CA VAL A 211 -8.94 -11.42 -8.72
C VAL A 211 -9.30 -10.17 -7.94
N ASN A 212 -10.54 -10.12 -7.43
CA ASN A 212 -11.09 -8.92 -6.80
C ASN A 212 -10.81 -8.83 -5.29
N ASN A 213 -10.60 -9.97 -4.64
CA ASN A 213 -10.37 -10.05 -3.20
C ASN A 213 -8.88 -9.96 -2.91
N PHE A 214 -8.42 -8.75 -2.60
CA PHE A 214 -7.04 -8.50 -2.22
C PHE A 214 -6.92 -7.62 -0.97
N LEU A 215 -5.72 -7.63 -0.40
CA LEU A 215 -5.29 -6.72 0.64
C LEU A 215 -3.94 -6.12 0.27
N LEU A 216 -3.72 -4.88 0.65
CA LEU A 216 -2.48 -4.14 0.58
C LEU A 216 -2.16 -3.62 1.97
N MET A 217 -0.91 -3.79 2.37
CA MET A 217 -0.45 -3.28 3.65
C MET A 217 0.97 -2.76 3.55
N VAL A 218 1.23 -1.63 4.21
CA VAL A 218 2.57 -1.11 4.43
C VAL A 218 2.82 -1.10 5.92
N ILE A 219 3.88 -1.81 6.33
CA ILE A 219 4.30 -1.87 7.72
C ILE A 219 5.63 -1.16 7.85
N SER A 220 5.77 -0.34 8.90
CA SER A 220 7.05 0.21 9.32
C SER A 220 7.48 -0.40 10.65
N LYS A 221 8.78 -0.60 10.80
CA LYS A 221 9.44 -1.04 12.02
C LYS A 221 10.52 -0.03 12.36
N ASN A 222 10.51 0.47 13.59
CA ASN A 222 11.60 1.30 14.10
C ASN A 222 12.84 0.42 14.33
N ILE A 223 14.03 0.91 13.99
CA ILE A 223 15.28 0.16 14.15
C ILE A 223 15.54 -0.19 15.63
N ASP A 224 15.24 0.74 16.55
CA ASP A 224 15.62 0.63 17.96
C ASP A 224 14.53 -0.01 18.82
N LEU A 225 13.28 -0.04 18.32
CA LEU A 225 12.12 -0.52 19.07
C LEU A 225 11.43 -1.65 18.32
N PRO A 226 11.02 -2.76 18.98
CA PRO A 226 10.29 -3.87 18.36
C PRO A 226 8.81 -3.51 18.10
N ILE A 227 8.54 -2.24 17.79
CA ILE A 227 7.22 -1.69 17.52
C ILE A 227 7.01 -1.67 16.01
N TYR A 228 5.86 -2.20 15.62
CA TYR A 228 5.44 -2.27 14.22
C TYR A 228 4.21 -1.38 14.05
N GLU A 229 4.26 -0.51 13.06
CA GLU A 229 3.19 0.42 12.73
C GLU A 229 2.66 0.06 11.35
N LEU A 230 1.35 -0.21 11.26
CA LEU A 230 0.68 -0.32 9.97
C LEU A 230 0.41 1.10 9.46
N THR A 231 1.18 1.54 8.47
CA THR A 231 1.14 2.92 7.98
C THR A 231 0.13 3.10 6.85
N LYS A 232 -0.20 2.02 6.14
CA LYS A 232 -1.21 2.01 5.07
C LYS A 232 -1.90 0.65 5.00
N GLU A 233 -3.22 0.68 4.83
CA GLU A 233 -4.04 -0.51 4.64
C GLU A 233 -5.13 -0.22 3.59
N LEU A 234 -5.21 -1.07 2.58
CA LEU A 234 -6.34 -1.14 1.66
C LEU A 234 -6.76 -2.60 1.56
N GLN A 235 -8.04 -2.89 1.73
CA GLN A 235 -8.51 -4.26 1.77
C GLN A 235 -9.91 -4.32 1.18
N PHE A 236 -10.09 -5.20 0.19
CA PHE A 236 -11.38 -5.44 -0.48
C PHE A 236 -12.04 -6.74 -0.01
N SER A 237 -11.35 -7.50 0.84
CA SER A 237 -11.85 -8.74 1.45
C SER A 237 -12.53 -8.48 2.79
N TYR A 238 -13.35 -9.41 3.29
CA TYR A 238 -14.01 -9.32 4.61
C TYR A 238 -13.11 -9.78 5.77
N LEU A 239 -11.82 -9.41 5.80
CA LEU A 239 -11.10 -9.47 7.09
C LEU A 239 -11.62 -8.31 7.95
N PRO A 240 -11.93 -8.52 9.24
CA PRO A 240 -12.18 -7.40 10.16
C PRO A 240 -11.06 -6.39 10.00
N THR A 241 -11.38 -5.12 9.73
CA THR A 241 -10.34 -4.11 9.47
C THR A 241 -9.36 -4.09 10.64
N THR A 242 -8.05 -4.05 10.36
CA THR A 242 -7.07 -3.85 11.42
C THR A 242 -7.23 -2.48 12.09
N ASN A 243 -8.03 -1.55 11.55
CA ASN A 243 -8.41 -0.32 12.26
C ASN A 243 -9.13 -0.55 13.60
N GLU A 244 -9.73 -1.73 13.84
CA GLU A 244 -10.20 -2.10 15.20
C GLU A 244 -9.04 -2.32 16.20
N THR A 245 -7.81 -2.46 15.69
CA THR A 245 -6.53 -2.51 16.42
C THR A 245 -5.91 -1.12 16.62
N LYS A 246 -6.72 -0.05 16.58
CA LYS A 246 -6.33 1.24 17.20
C LYS A 246 -6.17 1.15 18.73
N GLN A 247 -6.60 0.04 19.32
CA GLN A 247 -6.09 -0.41 20.61
C GLN A 247 -4.65 -0.87 20.40
N MET A 248 -3.69 -0.47 21.24
CA MET A 248 -2.27 -0.84 21.18
C MET A 248 -2.04 -2.37 21.23
N GLU A 249 -2.47 -3.08 20.19
CA GLU A 249 -2.45 -4.52 20.04
C GLU A 249 -1.25 -4.94 19.18
N HIS A 250 -0.82 -6.18 19.36
CA HIS A 250 0.41 -6.67 18.76
C HIS A 250 0.10 -7.52 17.53
N TYR A 251 0.40 -6.99 16.34
CA TYR A 251 0.26 -7.72 15.08
C TYR A 251 0.91 -9.10 15.10
N CYS A 252 0.29 -10.04 14.40
CA CYS A 252 0.77 -11.41 14.31
C CYS A 252 2.20 -11.47 13.75
N ARG A 253 3.15 -11.95 14.58
CA ARG A 253 4.56 -12.12 14.19
C ARG A 253 4.80 -13.22 13.16
N ARG A 254 3.75 -13.96 12.77
CA ARG A 254 3.80 -14.97 11.72
C ARG A 254 3.58 -14.40 10.31
N TRP A 255 3.18 -13.14 10.16
CA TRP A 255 3.04 -12.51 8.85
C TRP A 255 4.39 -12.34 8.16
N VAL A 256 4.47 -12.72 6.88
CA VAL A 256 5.65 -12.46 6.03
C VAL A 256 5.99 -10.97 6.00
N SER A 257 4.97 -10.11 6.05
CA SER A 257 5.10 -8.65 6.09
C SER A 257 5.91 -8.13 7.28
N LEU A 258 5.86 -8.81 8.43
CA LEU A 258 6.68 -8.49 9.60
C LEU A 258 8.01 -9.24 9.54
N LYS A 259 7.97 -10.56 9.27
CA LYS A 259 9.17 -11.42 9.28
C LYS A 259 10.25 -10.93 8.33
N ILE A 260 9.87 -10.35 7.19
CA ILE A 260 10.83 -9.81 6.22
C ILE A 260 11.61 -8.61 6.77
N LEU A 261 11.12 -7.94 7.83
CA LEU A 261 11.78 -6.83 8.52
C LEU A 261 12.66 -7.29 9.70
N ASP A 262 12.69 -8.59 10.02
CA ASP A 262 13.61 -9.18 11.00
C ASP A 262 14.94 -9.55 10.34
N GLN A 263 15.55 -8.57 9.65
CA GLN A 263 16.88 -8.67 9.07
C GLN A 263 17.87 -7.83 9.88
N PRO A 264 19.16 -8.20 9.95
CA PRO A 264 20.17 -7.40 10.63
C PRO A 264 20.30 -6.02 9.98
N ILE A 265 20.58 -4.97 10.77
CA ILE A 265 20.67 -3.57 10.29
C ILE A 265 21.69 -3.42 9.14
N SER A 266 22.82 -4.15 9.22
CA SER A 266 23.86 -4.17 8.19
C SER A 266 23.36 -4.66 6.83
N PHE A 267 22.27 -5.43 6.78
CA PHE A 267 21.62 -5.83 5.55
C PHE A 267 21.00 -4.62 4.83
N PHE A 268 20.29 -3.77 5.56
CA PHE A 268 19.62 -2.60 5.02
C PHE A 268 20.60 -1.49 4.61
N GLN A 269 21.78 -1.43 5.22
CA GLN A 269 22.81 -0.45 4.90
C GLN A 269 23.65 -0.81 3.66
N ASN A 270 23.73 -2.09 3.29
CA ASN A 270 24.67 -2.58 2.26
C ASN A 270 24.00 -3.09 0.97
N LYS A 271 22.67 -3.05 0.86
CA LYS A 271 21.94 -3.50 -0.35
C LYS A 271 20.86 -2.51 -0.77
N ASN A 272 21.03 -1.96 -1.97
CA ASN A 272 20.02 -1.14 -2.66
C ASN A 272 18.87 -1.97 -3.27
N THR A 273 18.85 -3.30 -3.05
CA THR A 273 17.88 -4.20 -3.65
C THR A 273 16.89 -4.73 -2.60
N PRO A 274 15.58 -4.52 -2.79
CA PRO A 274 14.53 -5.13 -1.97
C PRO A 274 14.68 -6.65 -1.85
N ILE A 275 14.37 -7.20 -0.67
CA ILE A 275 14.08 -8.63 -0.51
C ILE A 275 12.63 -8.86 -0.90
N CYS A 276 12.34 -10.00 -1.52
CA CYS A 276 10.96 -10.47 -1.71
C CYS A 276 10.77 -11.84 -1.08
N HIS A 277 9.71 -11.99 -0.28
CA HIS A 277 9.24 -13.26 0.24
C HIS A 277 7.75 -13.44 -0.03
N ALA A 278 7.30 -14.69 -0.03
CA ALA A 278 5.89 -15.04 -0.12
C ALA A 278 5.50 -16.04 0.96
N GLN A 279 4.20 -16.08 1.28
CA GLN A 279 3.61 -17.12 2.11
C GLN A 279 2.14 -17.34 1.75
N VAL A 280 1.62 -18.53 2.03
CA VAL A 280 0.19 -18.77 2.15
C VAL A 280 -0.21 -18.57 3.61
N SER A 281 -1.00 -17.54 3.86
CA SER A 281 -1.56 -17.21 5.18
C SER A 281 -2.91 -17.90 5.37
N ILE A 282 -3.04 -18.76 6.37
CA ILE A 282 -4.31 -19.40 6.75
C ILE A 282 -4.92 -18.65 7.93
N TYR A 283 -6.11 -18.06 7.75
CA TYR A 283 -6.93 -17.48 8.80
C TYR A 283 -8.09 -18.43 9.15
N GLU A 284 -7.84 -19.40 10.03
CA GLU A 284 -8.81 -20.47 10.35
C GLU A 284 -10.15 -19.94 10.83
N ASN A 285 -10.15 -18.93 11.70
CA ASN A 285 -11.38 -18.34 12.25
C ASN A 285 -12.29 -17.71 11.19
N LEU A 286 -11.71 -17.32 10.07
CA LEU A 286 -12.41 -16.68 8.98
C LEU A 286 -12.68 -17.66 7.84
N ASN A 287 -12.12 -18.87 7.90
CA ASN A 287 -12.13 -19.84 6.81
C ASN A 287 -11.61 -19.22 5.50
N LYS A 288 -10.52 -18.45 5.59
CA LYS A 288 -9.94 -17.70 4.47
C LYS A 288 -8.44 -17.94 4.40
N ASN A 289 -7.94 -18.13 3.19
CA ASN A 289 -6.52 -18.28 2.89
C ASN A 289 -6.09 -17.17 1.95
N TYR A 290 -4.88 -16.64 2.14
CA TYR A 290 -4.33 -15.59 1.29
C TYR A 290 -2.94 -15.95 0.80
N LEU A 291 -2.70 -15.80 -0.50
CA LEU A 291 -1.35 -15.75 -1.04
C LEU A 291 -0.78 -14.35 -0.82
N MET A 292 0.24 -14.23 0.02
CA MET A 292 0.89 -12.98 0.36
C MET A 292 2.24 -12.86 -0.33
N PHE A 293 2.50 -11.72 -0.96
CA PHE A 293 3.82 -11.27 -1.38
C PHE A 293 4.24 -10.08 -0.53
N SER A 294 5.49 -10.05 -0.11
CA SER A 294 6.04 -8.94 0.66
C SER A 294 7.42 -8.57 0.19
N MET A 295 7.70 -7.27 0.15
CA MET A 295 8.98 -6.72 -0.21
C MET A 295 9.44 -5.66 0.79
N THR A 296 10.73 -5.64 1.11
CA THR A 296 11.33 -4.57 1.92
C THR A 296 11.51 -3.32 1.08
N ASN A 297 11.30 -2.15 1.67
CA ASN A 297 11.63 -0.88 1.07
C ASN A 297 12.63 -0.14 1.96
N PHE A 298 13.69 0.36 1.34
CA PHE A 298 14.75 1.12 2.00
C PHE A 298 14.64 2.58 1.57
N SER A 299 14.75 3.50 2.52
CA SER A 299 14.74 4.94 2.25
C SER A 299 15.81 5.61 3.09
N GLU A 300 16.71 6.33 2.42
CA GLU A 300 17.74 7.14 3.08
C GLU A 300 17.16 8.39 3.78
N ILE A 301 15.97 8.80 3.35
CA ILE A 301 15.20 9.91 3.93
C ILE A 301 14.74 9.55 5.34
N ASN A 302 14.31 8.30 5.54
CA ASN A 302 13.82 7.81 6.83
C ASN A 302 14.67 6.65 7.36
N ASN A 303 15.95 6.94 7.60
CA ASN A 303 16.96 5.94 7.99
C ASN A 303 16.73 5.30 9.38
N LEU A 304 15.73 5.74 10.15
CA LEU A 304 15.35 5.19 11.45
C LEU A 304 14.23 4.14 11.36
N LYS A 305 13.61 3.97 10.19
CA LYS A 305 12.51 3.03 9.98
C LYS A 305 12.77 2.14 8.76
N HIS A 306 12.55 0.85 8.93
CA HIS A 306 12.46 -0.10 7.82
C HIS A 306 11.00 -0.34 7.48
N THR A 307 10.69 -0.38 6.19
CA THR A 307 9.32 -0.59 5.73
C THR A 307 9.20 -1.85 4.90
N SER A 308 8.05 -2.50 4.96
CA SER A 308 7.66 -3.56 4.04
C SER A 308 6.36 -3.17 3.38
N SER A 309 6.29 -3.37 2.07
CA SER A 309 5.04 -3.32 1.31
C SER A 309 4.61 -4.75 1.04
N SER A 310 3.32 -5.03 1.18
CA SER A 310 2.78 -6.35 0.90
C SER A 310 1.46 -6.27 0.17
N ILE A 311 1.24 -7.26 -0.69
CA ILE A 311 -0.03 -7.53 -1.35
C ILE A 311 -0.44 -8.96 -1.05
N GLY A 312 -1.73 -9.17 -0.77
CA GLY A 312 -2.31 -10.48 -0.55
C GLY A 312 -3.52 -10.69 -1.45
N PHE A 313 -3.70 -11.90 -1.96
CA PHE A 313 -4.88 -12.29 -2.74
C PHE A 313 -5.58 -13.45 -2.07
N GLU A 314 -6.90 -13.38 -1.92
CA GLU A 314 -7.68 -14.50 -1.39
C GLU A 314 -7.54 -15.72 -2.32
N ILE A 315 -7.23 -16.89 -1.75
CA ILE A 315 -7.15 -18.15 -2.50
C ILE A 315 -8.55 -18.72 -2.68
N ASP A 316 -9.27 -18.15 -3.64
CA ASP A 316 -10.54 -18.67 -4.14
C ASP A 316 -10.33 -19.57 -5.38
N ASP A 317 -11.42 -20.07 -5.97
CA ASP A 317 -11.34 -20.93 -7.15
C ASP A 317 -10.81 -20.19 -8.38
N ASN A 318 -11.03 -18.88 -8.50
CA ASN A 318 -10.48 -18.09 -9.58
C ASN A 318 -8.95 -17.97 -9.45
N LEU A 319 -8.43 -17.61 -8.26
CA LEU A 319 -6.99 -17.49 -8.05
C LEU A 319 -6.24 -18.80 -8.33
N LYS A 320 -6.85 -19.96 -8.00
CA LYS A 320 -6.29 -21.28 -8.31
C LYS A 320 -6.14 -21.55 -9.81
N THR A 321 -6.98 -20.94 -10.65
CA THR A 321 -6.83 -21.03 -12.12
C THR A 321 -5.77 -20.07 -12.67
N VAL A 322 -5.46 -18.99 -11.94
CA VAL A 322 -4.50 -17.97 -12.35
C VAL A 322 -3.07 -18.34 -11.95
N ILE A 323 -2.87 -18.86 -10.73
CA ILE A 323 -1.54 -19.06 -10.13
C ILE A 323 -1.20 -20.54 -10.00
N ASN A 324 -0.23 -21.02 -10.77
CA ASN A 324 0.14 -22.44 -10.84
C ASN A 324 0.99 -22.92 -9.67
N PHE A 325 1.74 -22.03 -9.02
CA PHE A 325 2.69 -22.39 -7.97
C PHE A 325 2.12 -22.37 -6.54
N LEU A 326 0.78 -22.31 -6.37
CA LEU A 326 0.15 -22.26 -5.04
C LEU A 326 0.50 -23.46 -4.15
N ASN A 327 0.80 -24.62 -4.75
CA ASN A 327 1.18 -25.85 -4.05
C ASN A 327 2.70 -26.09 -4.02
N ASP A 328 3.52 -25.10 -4.41
CA ASP A 328 4.98 -25.23 -4.38
C ASP A 328 5.47 -25.42 -2.92
N PRO A 329 6.25 -26.47 -2.61
CA PRO A 329 6.83 -26.67 -1.29
C PRO A 329 7.70 -25.50 -0.77
N LEU A 330 8.26 -24.67 -1.65
CA LEU A 330 9.01 -23.47 -1.26
C LEU A 330 8.10 -22.34 -0.74
N LEU A 331 6.82 -22.37 -1.10
CA LEU A 331 5.82 -21.42 -0.64
C LEU A 331 5.25 -21.89 0.71
N LYS A 332 5.81 -21.35 1.80
CA LYS A 332 5.41 -21.75 3.15
C LYS A 332 3.94 -21.43 3.42
N THR A 333 3.21 -22.44 3.88
CA THR A 333 1.85 -22.30 4.39
C THR A 333 1.90 -22.14 5.91
N VAL A 334 1.28 -21.08 6.44
CA VAL A 334 1.40 -20.66 7.83
C VAL A 334 0.04 -20.27 8.39
N GLN A 335 -0.36 -20.86 9.52
CA GLN A 335 -1.50 -20.38 10.30
C GLN A 335 -1.17 -19.03 10.94
N VAL A 336 -2.02 -18.05 10.68
CA VAL A 336 -1.87 -16.67 11.14
C VAL A 336 -3.16 -16.16 11.78
N ASN A 337 -3.06 -15.02 12.45
CA ASN A 337 -4.20 -14.28 12.94
C ASN A 337 -3.95 -12.76 12.77
N GLN A 338 -4.82 -11.90 13.27
CA GLN A 338 -4.65 -10.45 13.19
C GLN A 338 -3.66 -9.93 14.24
N THR A 339 -4.00 -10.15 15.51
CA THR A 339 -3.20 -9.70 16.66
C THR A 339 -3.07 -10.82 17.69
N CYS A 340 -2.04 -10.76 18.53
CA CYS A 340 -1.83 -11.74 19.59
C CYS A 340 -3.00 -11.75 20.59
N GLU A 341 -3.52 -10.58 20.95
CA GLU A 341 -4.61 -10.38 21.91
C GLU A 341 -5.91 -11.07 21.48
N ARG A 342 -6.13 -11.21 20.17
CA ARG A 342 -7.31 -11.84 19.56
C ARG A 342 -7.06 -13.25 19.04
N CYS A 343 -5.80 -13.69 19.08
CA CYS A 343 -5.38 -14.93 18.45
C CYS A 343 -5.77 -16.17 19.26
N ASN A 344 -6.48 -17.11 18.63
CA ASN A 344 -6.87 -18.40 19.21
C ASN A 344 -5.87 -19.53 19.00
N ILE A 345 -4.76 -19.29 18.29
CA ILE A 345 -3.70 -20.29 18.12
C ILE A 345 -3.01 -20.48 19.49
N THR A 346 -3.20 -21.65 20.10
CA THR A 346 -2.74 -21.92 21.48
C THR A 346 -1.25 -22.24 21.54
N ASP A 347 -0.70 -22.91 20.53
CA ASP A 347 0.68 -23.37 20.41
C ASP A 347 1.52 -22.41 19.54
N CYS A 348 1.41 -21.11 19.81
CA CYS A 348 2.11 -20.07 19.06
C CYS A 348 3.42 -19.65 19.70
N ASN A 349 4.55 -20.16 19.19
CA ASN A 349 5.90 -19.81 19.66
C ASN A 349 6.28 -18.34 19.37
N GLU A 350 5.63 -17.69 18.42
CA GLU A 350 5.88 -16.29 18.03
C GLU A 350 4.95 -15.30 18.72
N ARG A 351 4.10 -15.77 19.64
CA ARG A 351 3.17 -14.94 20.40
C ARG A 351 3.94 -14.04 21.37
N VAL A 352 3.73 -12.72 21.26
CA VAL A 352 4.40 -11.74 22.13
C VAL A 352 3.58 -11.34 23.36
N VAL A 353 2.25 -11.49 23.30
CA VAL A 353 1.34 -11.18 24.41
C VAL A 353 0.19 -12.19 24.51
N PRO A 354 -0.42 -12.37 25.70
CA PRO A 354 -1.55 -13.26 25.89
C PRO A 354 -2.78 -12.87 25.04
N ALA A 355 -3.65 -13.85 24.75
CA ALA A 355 -4.91 -13.66 24.03
C ALA A 355 -6.00 -12.97 24.89
N SER A 356 -5.68 -11.80 25.44
CA SER A 356 -6.49 -11.11 26.45
C SER A 356 -7.88 -10.71 25.93
N THR A 357 -7.98 -10.23 24.70
CA THR A 357 -9.25 -9.85 24.04
C THR A 357 -10.08 -11.09 23.73
N LEU A 358 -9.47 -12.17 23.24
CA LEU A 358 -10.16 -13.45 23.01
C LEU A 358 -10.76 -14.00 24.31
N ASN A 359 -9.95 -14.06 25.38
CA ASN A 359 -10.39 -14.56 26.68
C ASN A 359 -11.56 -13.75 27.25
N LYS A 360 -11.51 -12.40 27.14
CA LYS A 360 -12.63 -11.53 27.55
C LYS A 360 -13.91 -11.83 26.76
N ASN A 361 -13.79 -12.00 25.44
CA ASN A 361 -14.93 -12.30 24.58
C ASN A 361 -15.55 -13.67 24.90
N GLU A 362 -14.73 -14.68 25.22
CA GLU A 362 -15.24 -15.99 25.66
C GLU A 362 -15.98 -15.91 27.00
N VAL A 363 -15.47 -15.15 27.97
CA VAL A 363 -16.15 -14.92 29.26
C VAL A 363 -17.51 -14.26 29.04
N ILE A 364 -17.59 -13.24 28.18
CA ILE A 364 -18.86 -12.58 27.84
C ILE A 364 -19.82 -13.56 27.17
N LYS A 365 -19.36 -14.34 26.19
CA LYS A 365 -20.19 -15.36 25.53
C LYS A 365 -20.76 -16.38 26.53
N ARG A 366 -19.94 -16.86 27.48
CA ARG A 366 -20.40 -17.76 28.56
C ARG A 366 -21.47 -17.10 29.43
N LYS A 367 -21.28 -15.83 29.82
CA LYS A 367 -22.29 -15.06 30.58
C LYS A 367 -23.61 -14.93 29.82
N ILE A 368 -23.56 -14.61 28.52
CA ILE A 368 -24.75 -14.51 27.67
C ILE A 368 -25.46 -15.86 27.58
N GLN A 369 -24.71 -16.95 27.41
CA GLN A 369 -25.28 -18.30 27.31
C GLN A 369 -25.99 -18.72 28.62
N VAL A 370 -25.36 -18.46 29.77
CA VAL A 370 -25.98 -18.70 31.08
C VAL A 370 -27.22 -17.84 31.26
N LEU A 371 -27.17 -16.55 30.91
CA LEU A 371 -28.32 -15.66 31.00
C LEU A 371 -29.48 -16.14 30.13
N LYS A 372 -29.21 -16.59 28.90
CA LYS A 372 -30.24 -17.17 28.02
C LYS A 372 -30.90 -18.40 28.64
N SER A 373 -30.12 -19.31 29.23
CA SER A 373 -30.68 -20.50 29.92
C SER A 373 -31.49 -20.21 31.19
N ILE A 374 -31.43 -18.98 31.71
CA ILE A 374 -32.25 -18.54 32.85
C ILE A 374 -33.53 -17.85 32.36
N ILE A 375 -33.50 -17.21 31.19
CA ILE A 375 -34.61 -16.44 30.63
C ILE A 375 -35.54 -17.31 29.77
N GLU A 376 -34.99 -18.30 29.06
CA GLU A 376 -35.73 -19.36 28.35
C GLU A 376 -36.11 -20.49 29.31
#